data_AF-A0A1Q9AQ08-F1
#
_entry.id   AF-A0A1Q9AQ08-F1
#
_cell.length_a   1.000
_cell.length_b   1.000
_cell.length_c   1.000
_cell.angle_alpha   90.00
_cell.angle_beta   90.00
_cell.angle_gamma   90.00
#
_symmetry.space_group_name_H-M   'P 1'
#
loop_
_entity.id
_entity.type
_entity.pdbx_description
1 polymer ?
#
loop_
_entity_poly.entity_id
_entity_poly.type
_entity_poly.pdbx_seq_one_letter_code
_entity_poly.pdbx_strand_id
1 'polypeptide(L)'
;MKTFDTLENYLIAAGLACLVGLLSVWMGDPSSTVFHKMLFAPVFLLASRGLRHLFPEANDGKRGVVATIELQLLTAGLIAAFVLFVGPFERTDGTRLVELFTLMTLVMASINLVLGHLGPRDKR
;
A
#
# COMPACT_ATOMS: atom_id res chain seq x y z
N MET A 1 16.85 -22.76 7.71
CA MET A 1 15.96 -22.42 6.58
C MET A 1 15.52 -20.97 6.77
N LYS A 2 16.19 -20.00 6.12
CA LYS A 2 15.95 -18.54 6.28
C LYS A 2 16.28 -17.72 5.01
N THR A 3 17.09 -18.29 4.11
CA THR A 3 17.53 -17.67 2.86
C THR A 3 16.42 -17.61 1.80
N PHE A 4 15.52 -18.59 1.76
CA PHE A 4 14.40 -18.63 0.81
C PHE A 4 13.41 -17.46 1.02
N ASP A 5 13.04 -17.15 2.27
CA ASP A 5 12.18 -15.98 2.58
C ASP A 5 12.81 -14.67 2.12
N THR A 6 14.14 -14.54 2.23
CA THR A 6 14.82 -13.29 1.89
C THR A 6 14.87 -13.11 0.37
N LEU A 7 15.14 -14.18 -0.37
CA LEU A 7 15.14 -14.17 -1.84
C LEU A 7 13.76 -13.86 -2.41
N GLU A 8 12.72 -14.52 -1.90
CA GLU A 8 11.34 -14.29 -2.31
C GLU A 8 10.94 -12.82 -2.11
N ASN A 9 11.32 -12.24 -0.96
CA ASN A 9 11.05 -10.84 -0.65
C ASN A 9 11.74 -9.86 -1.61
N TYR A 10 12.97 -10.16 -2.03
CA TYR A 10 13.66 -9.37 -3.05
C TYR A 10 13.03 -9.54 -4.42
N LEU A 11 12.58 -10.75 -4.79
CA LEU A 11 11.91 -11.01 -6.05
C LEU A 11 10.55 -10.31 -6.14
N ILE A 12 9.77 -10.29 -5.05
CA ILE A 12 8.51 -9.54 -4.97
C ILE A 12 8.76 -8.05 -5.14
N ALA A 13 9.79 -7.51 -4.47
CA ALA A 13 10.14 -6.10 -4.58
C ALA A 13 10.63 -5.72 -5.98
N ALA A 14 11.50 -6.54 -6.57
CA ALA A 14 11.98 -6.36 -7.94
C ALA A 14 10.85 -6.51 -8.97
N GLY A 15 9.96 -7.47 -8.77
CA GLY A 15 8.78 -7.68 -9.61
C GLY A 15 7.82 -6.50 -9.56
N LEU A 16 7.52 -5.98 -8.37
CA LEU A 16 6.67 -4.79 -8.22
C LEU A 16 7.33 -3.55 -8.85
N ALA A 17 8.62 -3.35 -8.65
CA ALA A 17 9.35 -2.26 -9.29
C ALA A 17 9.33 -2.38 -10.81
N CYS A 18 9.53 -3.57 -11.36
CA CYS A 18 9.46 -3.83 -12.80
C CYS A 18 8.06 -3.54 -13.35
N LEU A 19 7.01 -3.99 -12.66
CA LEU A 19 5.62 -3.76 -13.04
C LEU A 19 5.28 -2.25 -13.04
N VAL A 20 5.70 -1.52 -12.00
CA VAL A 20 5.53 -0.07 -11.93
C VAL A 20 6.29 0.63 -13.06
N GLY A 21 7.50 0.18 -13.37
CA GLY A 21 8.29 0.69 -14.49
C GLY A 21 7.59 0.48 -15.84
N LEU A 22 7.10 -0.74 -16.10
CA LEU A 22 6.35 -1.06 -17.32
C LEU A 22 5.08 -0.22 -17.46
N LEU A 23 4.31 -0.06 -16.39
CA LEU A 23 3.11 0.80 -16.39
C LEU A 23 3.46 2.27 -16.65
N SER A 24 4.53 2.77 -16.04
CA SER A 24 4.96 4.17 -16.21
C SER A 24 5.44 4.44 -17.64
N VAL A 25 6.18 3.50 -18.25
CA VAL A 25 6.58 3.56 -19.66
C VAL A 25 5.35 3.53 -20.56
N TRP A 26 4.37 2.68 -20.27
CA TRP A 26 3.11 2.62 -21.02
C TRP A 26 2.28 3.90 -20.91
N MET A 27 2.34 4.59 -19.77
CA MET A 27 1.72 5.92 -19.58
C MET A 27 2.46 7.06 -20.29
N GLY A 28 3.64 6.79 -20.87
CA GLY A 28 4.44 7.79 -21.57
C GLY A 28 5.24 8.71 -20.63
N ASP A 29 5.50 8.26 -19.40
CA ASP A 29 6.23 9.06 -18.42
C ASP A 29 7.70 9.27 -18.83
N PRO A 30 8.31 10.43 -18.47
CA PRO A 30 9.75 10.65 -18.63
C PRO A 30 10.58 9.60 -17.90
N SER A 31 11.76 9.27 -18.42
CA SER A 31 12.65 8.27 -17.80
C SER A 31 13.03 8.60 -16.34
N SER A 32 13.16 9.88 -16.00
CA SER A 32 13.37 10.33 -14.62
C SER A 32 12.19 9.96 -13.72
N THR A 33 10.96 10.22 -14.16
CA THR A 33 9.72 9.87 -13.45
C THR A 33 9.59 8.35 -13.28
N VAL A 34 9.80 7.59 -14.37
CA VAL A 34 9.76 6.12 -14.34
C VAL A 34 10.70 5.59 -13.25
N PHE A 35 11.94 6.09 -13.21
CA PHE A 35 12.92 5.69 -12.20
C PHE A 35 12.44 6.00 -10.77
N HIS A 36 11.86 7.19 -10.53
CA HIS A 36 11.32 7.54 -9.22
C HIS A 36 10.16 6.62 -8.80
N LYS A 37 9.24 6.31 -9.71
CA LYS A 37 8.11 5.40 -9.44
C LYS A 37 8.61 3.98 -9.14
N MET A 38 9.60 3.50 -9.90
CA MET A 38 10.23 2.18 -9.67
C MET A 38 10.92 2.10 -8.30
N LEU A 39 11.58 3.18 -7.85
CA LEU A 39 12.18 3.23 -6.51
C LEU A 39 11.16 3.30 -5.37
N PHE A 40 9.98 3.85 -5.63
CA PHE A 40 8.93 3.97 -4.62
C PHE A 40 8.26 2.62 -4.30
N ALA A 41 8.22 1.69 -5.26
CA ALA A 41 7.68 0.34 -5.08
C ALA A 41 8.31 -0.46 -3.92
N PRO A 42 9.64 -0.63 -3.82
CA PRO A 42 10.25 -1.31 -2.67
C PRO A 42 10.05 -0.54 -1.36
N VAL A 43 9.98 0.80 -1.38
CA VAL A 43 9.69 1.62 -0.19
C VAL A 43 8.28 1.34 0.33
N PHE A 44 7.29 1.26 -0.55
CA PHE A 44 5.92 0.89 -0.20
C PHE A 44 5.85 -0.51 0.44
N LEU A 45 6.56 -1.50 -0.10
CA LEU A 45 6.62 -2.84 0.48
C LEU A 45 7.29 -2.85 1.85
N LEU A 46 8.36 -2.07 2.02
CA LEU A 46 9.05 -1.93 3.31
C LEU A 46 8.12 -1.30 4.35
N ALA A 47 7.41 -0.24 3.99
CA ALA A 47 6.48 0.43 4.88
C ALA A 47 5.27 -0.45 5.23
N SER A 48 4.77 -1.24 4.27
CA SER A 48 3.71 -2.24 4.50
C SER A 48 4.16 -3.29 5.52
N ARG A 49 5.40 -3.79 5.40
CA ARG A 49 5.98 -4.73 6.35
C ARG A 49 6.21 -4.12 7.72
N GLY A 50 6.72 -2.88 7.78
CA GLY A 50 6.89 -2.14 9.02
C GLY A 50 5.57 -1.98 9.76
N LEU A 51 4.50 -1.64 9.04
CA LEU A 51 3.15 -1.55 9.59
C LEU A 51 2.69 -2.91 10.14
N ARG A 52 2.94 -4.01 9.42
CA ARG A 52 2.57 -5.36 9.88
C ARG A 52 3.39 -5.83 11.08
N HIS A 53 4.61 -5.33 11.25
CA HIS A 53 5.41 -5.59 12.44
C HIS A 53 4.83 -4.88 13.67
N LEU A 54 4.38 -3.63 13.54
CA LEU A 54 3.69 -2.89 14.61
C LEU A 54 2.31 -3.48 14.94
N PHE A 55 1.69 -4.11 13.95
CA PHE A 55 0.37 -4.70 14.04
C PHE A 55 0.40 -6.20 13.65
N PRO A 56 0.92 -7.09 14.53
CA PRO A 56 1.11 -8.51 14.22
C PRO A 56 -0.19 -9.24 13.88
N GLU A 57 -0.11 -10.13 12.89
CA GLU A 57 -1.26 -10.93 12.41
C GLU A 57 -1.87 -11.79 13.53
N ALA A 58 -1.01 -12.31 14.41
CA ALA A 58 -1.42 -13.14 15.54
C ALA A 58 -2.42 -12.46 16.48
N ASN A 59 -2.48 -11.12 16.45
CA ASN A 59 -3.38 -10.33 17.29
C ASN A 59 -4.63 -9.83 16.54
N ASP A 60 -4.80 -10.12 15.24
CA ASP A 60 -5.92 -9.58 14.46
C ASP A 60 -7.28 -10.01 15.02
N GLY A 61 -7.41 -11.25 15.49
CA GLY A 61 -8.64 -11.76 16.12
C GLY A 61 -8.86 -11.30 17.56
N LYS A 62 -7.86 -10.72 18.22
CA LYS A 62 -7.93 -10.25 19.61
C LYS A 62 -7.96 -8.72 19.72
N ARG A 63 -7.89 -8.00 18.60
CA ARG A 63 -7.86 -6.55 18.58
C ARG A 63 -9.20 -5.94 18.94
N GLY A 64 -9.14 -4.92 19.77
CA GLY A 64 -10.26 -4.01 19.97
C GLY A 64 -10.60 -3.28 18.67
N VAL A 65 -11.87 -2.87 18.54
CA VAL A 65 -12.40 -2.17 17.36
C VAL A 65 -11.55 -0.95 16.98
N VAL A 66 -11.05 -0.19 17.97
CA VAL A 66 -10.20 0.99 17.76
C VAL A 66 -8.88 0.62 17.06
N ALA A 67 -8.19 -0.43 17.52
CA ALA A 67 -6.92 -0.87 16.93
C ALA A 67 -7.11 -1.45 15.52
N THR A 68 -8.30 -2.02 15.23
CA THR A 68 -8.66 -2.45 13.89
C THR A 68 -8.88 -1.26 12.96
N ILE A 69 -9.58 -0.22 13.42
CA ILE A 69 -9.77 1.02 12.67
C ILE A 69 -8.43 1.69 12.38
N GLU A 70 -7.54 1.77 13.37
CA GLU A 70 -6.21 2.34 13.22
C GLU A 70 -5.37 1.60 12.16
N LEU A 71 -5.30 0.27 12.22
CA LEU A 71 -4.62 -0.53 11.21
C LEU A 71 -5.19 -0.27 9.82
N GLN A 72 -6.53 -0.26 9.68
CA GLN A 72 -7.17 -0.08 8.39
C GLN A 72 -6.93 1.31 7.82
N LEU A 73 -6.95 2.35 8.66
CA LEU A 73 -6.66 3.72 8.25
C LEU A 73 -5.21 3.87 7.79
N LEU A 74 -4.25 3.31 8.54
CA LEU A 74 -2.83 3.34 8.18
C LEU A 74 -2.54 2.55 6.91
N THR A 75 -3.17 1.39 6.75
CA THR A 75 -3.04 0.55 5.54
C THR A 75 -3.62 1.26 4.33
N ALA A 76 -4.82 1.83 4.46
CA ALA A 76 -5.45 2.63 3.43
C ALA A 76 -4.62 3.84 3.04
N GLY A 77 -4.05 4.55 4.01
CA GLY A 77 -3.16 5.69 3.78
C GLY A 77 -1.91 5.28 3.00
N LEU A 78 -1.31 4.14 3.35
CA LEU A 78 -0.14 3.63 2.65
C LEU A 78 -0.45 3.31 1.17
N ILE A 79 -1.60 2.68 0.92
CA ILE A 79 -2.07 2.35 -0.43
C ILE A 79 -2.39 3.62 -1.21
N ALA A 80 -3.11 4.58 -0.60
CA ALA A 80 -3.43 5.85 -1.23
C ALA A 80 -2.17 6.63 -1.61
N ALA A 81 -1.17 6.68 -0.72
CA ALA A 81 0.13 7.28 -1.00
C ALA A 81 0.81 6.60 -2.19
N PHE A 82 0.82 5.26 -2.23
CA PHE A 82 1.41 4.52 -3.34
C PHE A 82 0.71 4.79 -4.68
N VAL A 83 -0.61 4.79 -4.70
CA VAL A 83 -1.40 5.05 -5.92
C VAL A 83 -1.18 6.48 -6.41
N LEU A 84 -1.15 7.47 -5.52
CA LEU A 84 -0.90 8.85 -5.92
C LEU A 84 0.52 9.07 -6.43
N PHE A 85 1.50 8.33 -5.90
CA PHE A 85 2.90 8.45 -6.31
C PHE A 85 3.18 7.74 -7.65
N VAL A 86 2.54 6.60 -7.89
CA VAL A 86 2.69 5.83 -9.14
C VAL A 86 1.77 6.36 -10.25
N GLY A 87 0.60 6.86 -9.88
CA GLY A 87 -0.40 7.37 -10.82
C GLY A 87 0.03 8.64 -11.55
N PRO A 88 -0.75 9.08 -12.55
CA PRO A 88 -0.42 10.23 -13.40
C PRO A 88 -0.75 11.57 -12.71
N PHE A 89 -0.28 11.78 -11.48
CA PHE A 89 -0.63 12.94 -10.66
C PHE A 89 0.48 13.98 -10.51
N GLU A 90 1.61 13.83 -11.22
CA GLU A 90 2.80 14.70 -11.10
C GLU A 90 2.55 16.19 -11.35
N ARG A 91 1.52 16.53 -12.13
CA ARG A 91 1.16 17.91 -12.45
C ARG A 91 0.01 18.45 -11.59
N THR A 92 -0.42 17.68 -10.60
CA THR A 92 -1.52 18.05 -9.72
C THR A 92 -1.00 18.99 -8.63
N ASP A 93 -1.75 20.05 -8.34
CA ASP A 93 -1.41 20.97 -7.25
C ASP A 93 -1.29 20.23 -5.91
N GLY A 94 -0.36 20.65 -5.07
CA GLY A 94 -0.10 20.02 -3.77
C GLY A 94 -1.34 19.96 -2.87
N THR A 95 -2.19 20.99 -2.90
CA THR A 95 -3.46 21.00 -2.16
C THR A 95 -4.43 19.93 -2.66
N ARG A 96 -4.59 19.80 -3.98
CA ARG A 96 -5.42 18.76 -4.60
C ARG A 96 -4.87 17.35 -4.35
N LEU A 97 -3.55 17.18 -4.30
CA LEU A 97 -2.93 15.91 -3.92
C LEU A 97 -3.28 15.50 -2.49
N VAL A 98 -3.28 16.45 -1.54
CA VAL A 98 -3.67 16.19 -0.14
C VAL A 98 -5.16 15.87 -0.02
N GLU A 99 -6.01 16.56 -0.79
CA GLU A 99 -7.45 16.25 -0.86
C GLU A 99 -7.70 14.86 -1.42
N LEU A 100 -7.07 14.51 -2.54
CA LEU A 100 -7.16 13.17 -3.15
C LEU A 100 -6.62 12.10 -2.22
N PHE A 101 -5.51 12.36 -1.53
CA PHE A 101 -4.94 11.44 -0.55
C PHE A 101 -5.92 11.16 0.58
N THR A 102 -6.51 12.21 1.14
CA THR A 102 -7.46 12.10 2.25
C THR A 102 -8.72 11.36 1.81
N LEU A 103 -9.27 11.72 0.64
CA LEU A 103 -10.44 11.07 0.06
C LEU A 103 -10.18 9.59 -0.19
N MET A 104 -9.09 9.26 -0.89
CA MET A 104 -8.74 7.87 -1.19
C MET A 104 -8.52 7.07 0.10
N THR A 105 -7.80 7.62 1.07
CA THR A 105 -7.56 6.98 2.36
C THR A 105 -8.88 6.67 3.07
N LEU A 106 -9.80 7.62 3.12
CA LEU A 106 -11.07 7.46 3.81
C LEU A 106 -11.99 6.46 3.09
N VAL A 107 -12.02 6.48 1.76
CA VAL A 107 -12.77 5.51 0.94
C VAL A 107 -12.20 4.10 1.12
N MET A 108 -10.88 3.92 0.98
CA MET A 108 -10.24 2.60 1.14
C MET A 108 -10.42 2.07 2.57
N ALA A 109 -10.25 2.92 3.58
CA ALA A 109 -10.45 2.53 4.97
C ALA A 109 -11.89 2.09 5.24
N SER A 110 -12.87 2.81 4.68
CA SER A 110 -14.29 2.46 4.78
C SER A 110 -14.58 1.11 4.10
N ILE A 111 -14.06 0.91 2.89
CA ILE A 111 -14.20 -0.37 2.17
C ILE A 111 -13.58 -1.51 2.97
N ASN A 112 -12.36 -1.33 3.48
CA ASN A 112 -11.70 -2.38 4.24
C ASN A 112 -12.38 -2.68 5.58
N LEU A 113 -12.96 -1.69 6.24
CA LEU A 113 -13.76 -1.89 7.46
C LEU A 113 -15.04 -2.67 7.16
N VAL A 114 -15.73 -2.32 6.07
CA VAL A 114 -16.94 -3.02 5.63
C VAL A 114 -16.61 -4.46 5.23
N LEU A 115 -15.59 -4.69 4.40
CA LEU A 115 -15.14 -6.03 4.02
C LEU A 115 -14.62 -6.83 5.22
N GLY A 116 -13.92 -6.18 6.15
CA GLY A 116 -13.45 -6.80 7.38
C GLY A 116 -14.57 -7.16 8.36
N HIS A 117 -15.72 -6.46 8.31
CA HIS A 117 -16.93 -6.82 9.07
C HIS A 117 -17.86 -7.80 8.34
N LEU A 118 -17.86 -7.82 7.00
CA LEU A 118 -18.67 -8.71 6.16
C LEU A 118 -17.97 -10.03 5.82
N GLY A 119 -16.65 -10.14 6.05
CA GLY A 119 -15.91 -11.38 5.91
C GLY A 119 -16.52 -12.45 6.83
N PRO A 120 -16.75 -13.68 6.33
CA PRO A 120 -17.49 -14.69 7.07
C PRO A 120 -16.86 -14.94 8.43
N ARG A 121 -17.66 -14.70 9.47
CA ARG A 121 -17.49 -15.25 10.83
C ARG A 121 -17.73 -16.79 10.80
N ASP A 122 -17.05 -17.49 9.91
CA ASP A 122 -17.17 -18.94 9.69
C ASP A 122 -15.73 -19.48 9.63
N LYS A 123 -15.17 -20.20 10.60
CA LYS A 123 -15.70 -20.93 11.76
C LYS A 123 -14.68 -20.85 12.91
N ARG A 124 -15.24 -21.09 14.10
CA ARG A 124 -14.60 -21.42 15.38
C ARG A 124 -13.23 -22.10 15.28
#